data_AF-A0A537UIY5-F1
#
_entry.id   AF-A0A537UIY5-F1
#
_cell.length_a   1.000
_cell.length_b   1.000
_cell.length_c   1.000
_cell.angle_alpha   90.00
_cell.angle_beta   90.00
_cell.angle_gamma   90.00
#
_symmetry.space_group_name_H-M   'P 1'
#
loop_
_entity.id
_entity.type
_entity.pdbx_description
1 polymer ?
#
loop_
_entity_poly.entity_id
_entity_poly.type
_entity_poly.pdbx_seq_one_letter_code
_entity_poly.pdbx_strand_id
1 'polypeptide(L)'
;RTIPVVFATVSDPVGSGFVASFPRPGANVTGFTNIEPTMAGKWLELLKEIAPRVNRVAFLFNPATAPYAEYYLNPFKDAARSFVAEVIAAPVRDTSELESVVAAQARAPNGGLVVMTDTFTSVHRVEIT
;
A
#
# COMPACT_ATOMS: atom_id res chain seq x y z
N ARG A 1 -19.24 -22.69 -23.59
CA ARG A 1 -19.15 -21.21 -23.76
C ARG A 1 -18.72 -20.63 -22.42
N THR A 2 -17.59 -19.93 -22.34
CA THR A 2 -17.09 -19.31 -21.10
C THR A 2 -17.66 -17.90 -20.95
N ILE A 3 -17.94 -17.48 -19.72
CA ILE A 3 -18.45 -16.14 -19.41
C ILE A 3 -17.25 -15.18 -19.29
N PRO A 4 -17.18 -14.07 -20.02
CA PRO A 4 -16.15 -13.06 -19.82
C PRO A 4 -16.25 -12.44 -18.42
N VAL A 5 -15.11 -12.32 -17.72
CA VAL A 5 -15.02 -11.70 -16.40
C VAL A 5 -14.18 -10.42 -16.53
N VAL A 6 -14.72 -9.31 -16.06
CA VAL A 6 -14.05 -8.01 -16.05
C VAL A 6 -13.90 -7.54 -14.61
N PHE A 7 -12.68 -7.41 -14.12
CA PHE A 7 -12.40 -6.81 -12.80
C PHE A 7 -12.24 -5.29 -12.91
N ALA A 8 -12.67 -4.55 -11.87
CA ALA A 8 -12.63 -3.09 -11.87
C ALA A 8 -11.53 -2.49 -10.98
N THR A 9 -11.17 -3.17 -9.88
CA THR A 9 -10.26 -2.63 -8.85
C THR A 9 -9.37 -3.72 -8.28
N VAL A 10 -8.39 -4.19 -9.06
CA VAL A 10 -7.40 -5.18 -8.61
C VAL A 10 -6.01 -4.56 -8.66
N SER A 11 -5.28 -4.59 -7.54
CA SER A 11 -3.93 -4.02 -7.47
C SER A 11 -2.89 -4.82 -8.24
N ASP A 12 -2.83 -6.14 -8.00
CA ASP A 12 -1.86 -7.02 -8.63
C ASP A 12 -2.56 -8.24 -9.27
N PRO A 13 -3.13 -8.08 -10.48
CA PRO A 13 -3.85 -9.17 -11.14
C PRO A 13 -2.91 -10.27 -11.63
N VAL A 14 -1.61 -9.99 -11.79
CA VAL A 14 -0.61 -10.99 -12.19
C VAL A 14 -0.17 -11.82 -10.98
N GLY A 15 0.25 -11.17 -9.89
CA GLY A 15 0.63 -11.86 -8.65
C GLY A 15 -0.53 -12.57 -7.96
N SER A 16 -1.77 -12.08 -8.16
CA SER A 16 -2.98 -12.79 -7.72
C SER A 16 -3.39 -13.95 -8.64
N GLY A 17 -2.71 -14.13 -9.79
CA GLY A 17 -2.99 -15.21 -10.74
C GLY A 17 -4.27 -15.04 -11.55
N PHE A 18 -4.87 -13.85 -11.58
CA PHE A 18 -6.07 -13.56 -12.37
C PHE A 18 -5.76 -13.47 -13.87
N VAL A 19 -4.57 -13.00 -14.22
CA VAL A 19 -4.10 -12.84 -15.61
C VAL A 19 -2.64 -13.24 -15.76
N ALA A 20 -2.24 -13.73 -16.94
CA ALA A 20 -0.84 -14.11 -17.20
C ALA A 20 0.10 -12.90 -17.35
N SER A 21 -0.40 -11.80 -17.92
CA SER A 21 0.33 -10.55 -18.10
C SER A 21 -0.61 -9.38 -18.39
N PHE A 22 -0.14 -8.14 -18.23
CA PHE A 22 -0.92 -6.95 -18.55
C PHE A 22 -1.28 -6.84 -20.04
N PRO A 23 -0.35 -6.97 -21.01
CA PRO A 23 -0.69 -6.82 -22.43
C PRO A 23 -1.48 -8.00 -22.99
N ARG A 24 -1.38 -9.18 -22.35
CA ARG A 24 -2.00 -10.44 -22.80
C ARG A 24 -2.48 -11.25 -21.59
N PRO A 25 -3.76 -11.09 -21.18
CA PRO A 25 -4.29 -11.76 -19.99
C PRO A 25 -4.35 -13.29 -20.07
N GLY A 26 -4.50 -13.83 -21.28
CA GLY A 26 -4.35 -15.27 -21.56
C GLY A 26 -5.62 -16.14 -21.39
N ALA A 27 -6.73 -15.59 -20.86
CA ALA A 27 -7.97 -16.34 -20.63
C ALA A 27 -9.22 -15.44 -20.81
N ASN A 28 -10.35 -15.83 -20.19
CA ASN A 28 -11.62 -15.07 -20.17
C ASN A 28 -11.67 -13.95 -19.10
N VAL A 29 -10.54 -13.64 -18.44
CA VAL A 29 -10.43 -12.63 -17.39
C VAL A 29 -9.61 -11.45 -17.89
N THR A 30 -10.10 -10.23 -17.67
CA THR A 30 -9.43 -8.97 -17.99
C THR A 30 -9.92 -7.87 -17.04
N GLY A 31 -9.40 -6.64 -17.12
CA GLY A 31 -9.92 -5.55 -16.30
C GLY A 31 -8.97 -4.37 -16.12
N PHE A 32 -9.20 -3.64 -15.03
CA PHE A 32 -8.48 -2.41 -14.68
C PHE A 32 -7.76 -2.55 -13.33
N THR A 33 -6.54 -2.03 -13.28
CA THR A 33 -5.80 -1.83 -12.04
C THR A 33 -5.98 -0.40 -11.56
N ASN A 34 -6.18 -0.21 -10.26
CA ASN A 34 -6.50 1.09 -9.67
C ASN A 34 -5.24 1.93 -9.34
N ILE A 35 -4.14 1.30 -8.93
CA ILE A 35 -2.93 2.01 -8.50
C ILE A 35 -1.69 1.26 -8.98
N GLU A 36 -0.82 1.98 -9.68
CA GLU A 36 0.46 1.49 -10.14
C GLU A 36 1.46 1.44 -8.97
N PRO A 37 2.23 0.34 -8.80
CA PRO A 37 3.06 0.10 -7.61
C PRO A 37 4.12 1.18 -7.35
N THR A 38 4.67 1.81 -8.39
CA THR A 38 5.66 2.90 -8.24
C THR A 38 5.09 4.15 -7.58
N MET A 39 3.75 4.28 -7.51
CA MET A 39 3.10 5.34 -6.73
C MET A 39 3.49 5.30 -5.26
N ALA A 40 3.82 4.13 -4.71
CA ALA A 40 4.26 4.03 -3.32
C ALA A 40 5.54 4.85 -3.08
N GLY A 41 6.49 4.83 -4.04
CA GLY A 41 7.67 5.69 -3.97
C GLY A 41 7.32 7.17 -3.97
N LYS A 42 6.33 7.59 -4.77
CA LYS A 42 5.86 8.98 -4.80
C LYS A 42 5.21 9.45 -3.50
N TRP A 43 4.52 8.57 -2.77
CA TRP A 43 4.00 8.92 -1.44
C TRP A 43 5.13 9.24 -0.46
N LEU A 44 6.23 8.50 -0.53
CA LEU A 44 7.40 8.79 0.29
C LEU A 44 8.11 10.08 -0.13
N GLU A 45 8.30 10.29 -1.43
CA GLU A 45 8.87 11.54 -1.97
C GLU A 45 8.08 12.74 -1.45
N LEU A 46 6.75 12.71 -1.57
CA LEU A 46 5.88 13.78 -1.09
C LEU A 46 5.98 13.99 0.42
N LEU A 47 6.00 12.91 1.22
CA LEU A 47 6.20 13.00 2.66
C LEU A 47 7.54 13.68 3.01
N LYS A 48 8.60 13.35 2.26
CA LYS A 48 9.94 13.94 2.44
C LYS A 48 10.00 15.40 2.00
N GLU A 49 9.24 15.81 0.99
CA GLU A 49 9.09 17.23 0.60
C GLU A 49 8.40 18.05 1.70
N ILE A 50 7.30 17.54 2.25
CA ILE A 50 6.51 18.22 3.29
C ILE A 50 7.25 18.22 4.64
N ALA A 51 7.87 17.11 5.00
CA ALA A 51 8.52 16.91 6.29
C ALA A 51 9.95 16.33 6.12
N PRO A 52 10.94 17.13 5.71
CA PRO A 52 12.29 16.66 5.36
C PRO A 52 13.03 15.95 6.50
N ARG A 53 12.68 16.25 7.75
CA ARG A 53 13.30 15.64 8.94
C ARG A 53 12.81 14.22 9.22
N VAL A 54 11.70 13.79 8.63
CA VAL A 54 11.18 12.41 8.80
C VAL A 54 12.20 11.41 8.29
N ASN A 55 12.61 10.47 9.13
CA ASN A 55 13.58 9.43 8.79
C ASN A 55 13.10 8.03 9.18
N ARG A 56 11.91 7.91 9.78
CA ARG A 56 11.25 6.65 10.08
C ARG A 56 9.83 6.73 9.58
N VAL A 57 9.42 5.85 8.68
CA VAL A 57 8.10 5.90 8.05
C VAL A 57 7.38 4.58 8.24
N ALA A 58 6.27 4.63 8.96
CA ALA A 58 5.36 3.51 9.06
C ALA A 58 4.54 3.40 7.77
N PHE A 59 4.49 2.21 7.19
CA PHE A 59 3.68 1.87 6.03
C PHE A 59 2.50 1.01 6.51
N LEU A 60 1.35 1.65 6.71
CA LEU A 60 0.16 1.04 7.31
C LEU A 60 -0.70 0.36 6.26
N PHE A 61 -1.09 -0.88 6.52
CA PHE A 61 -1.97 -1.66 5.64
C PHE A 61 -2.71 -2.73 6.44
N ASN A 62 -3.81 -3.25 5.91
CA ASN A 62 -4.47 -4.42 6.49
C ASN A 62 -4.12 -5.71 5.72
N PRO A 63 -3.49 -6.71 6.38
CA PRO A 63 -3.05 -7.94 5.69
C PRO A 63 -4.20 -8.84 5.25
N ALA A 64 -5.40 -8.71 5.85
CA ALA A 64 -6.56 -9.51 5.47
C ALA A 64 -7.25 -8.99 4.21
N THR A 65 -7.26 -7.66 4.00
CA THR A 65 -7.84 -7.02 2.80
C THR A 65 -6.81 -6.71 1.72
N ALA A 66 -5.52 -6.69 2.05
CA ALA A 66 -4.42 -6.49 1.13
C ALA A 66 -3.34 -7.57 1.26
N PRO A 67 -3.62 -8.82 0.85
CA PRO A 67 -2.59 -9.86 0.75
C PRO A 67 -1.48 -9.50 -0.26
N TYR A 68 -1.75 -8.55 -1.15
CA TYR A 68 -0.81 -7.98 -2.12
C TYR A 68 0.02 -6.81 -1.57
N ALA A 69 0.04 -6.55 -0.26
CA ALA A 69 0.73 -5.39 0.31
C ALA A 69 2.22 -5.27 -0.12
N GLU A 70 2.90 -6.39 -0.32
CA GLU A 70 4.29 -6.41 -0.80
C GLU A 70 4.46 -5.78 -2.19
N TYR A 71 3.42 -5.82 -3.03
CA TYR A 71 3.41 -5.17 -4.35
C TYR A 71 3.66 -3.66 -4.26
N TYR A 72 3.21 -3.01 -3.18
CA TYR A 72 3.45 -1.58 -2.92
C TYR A 72 4.60 -1.35 -1.94
N LEU A 73 4.77 -2.20 -0.94
CA LEU A 73 5.81 -2.05 0.07
C LEU A 73 7.23 -2.18 -0.52
N ASN A 74 7.42 -2.99 -1.56
CA ASN A 74 8.73 -3.16 -2.19
C ASN A 74 9.19 -1.87 -2.91
N PRO A 75 8.41 -1.27 -3.84
CA PRO A 75 8.74 0.04 -4.41
C PRO A 75 8.91 1.14 -3.34
N PHE A 76 8.11 1.09 -2.28
CA PHE A 76 8.24 2.03 -1.16
C PHE A 76 9.60 1.92 -0.45
N LYS A 77 10.03 0.68 -0.15
CA LYS A 77 11.36 0.40 0.43
C LYS A 77 12.49 0.81 -0.50
N ASP A 78 12.33 0.59 -1.80
CA ASP A 78 13.35 0.98 -2.78
C ASP A 78 13.50 2.51 -2.85
N ALA A 79 12.39 3.26 -2.87
CA ALA A 79 12.41 4.72 -2.80
C ALA A 79 13.04 5.24 -1.50
N ALA A 80 12.80 4.56 -0.37
CA ALA A 80 13.32 4.97 0.94
C ALA A 80 14.85 4.93 1.04
N ARG A 81 15.52 4.08 0.25
CA ARG A 81 16.98 4.03 0.19
C ARG A 81 17.59 5.36 -0.24
N SER A 82 16.94 6.07 -1.17
CA SER A 82 17.39 7.40 -1.65
C SER A 82 17.27 8.50 -0.60
N PHE A 83 16.39 8.32 0.40
CA PHE A 83 16.12 9.30 1.46
C PHE A 83 16.76 8.95 2.80
N VAL A 84 17.49 7.82 2.89
CA VAL A 84 18.03 7.26 4.14
C VAL A 84 16.93 7.16 5.21
N ALA A 85 15.74 6.71 4.79
CA ALA A 85 14.58 6.55 5.65
C ALA A 85 14.40 5.06 6.02
N GLU A 86 14.19 4.79 7.30
CA GLU A 86 13.75 3.49 7.80
C GLU A 86 12.27 3.28 7.43
N VAL A 87 11.97 2.14 6.81
CA VAL A 87 10.58 1.73 6.51
C VAL A 87 10.14 0.71 7.52
N ILE A 88 9.04 0.99 8.20
CA ILE A 88 8.43 0.12 9.21
C ILE A 88 7.11 -0.41 8.64
N ALA A 89 7.03 -1.71 8.38
CA ALA A 89 5.76 -2.33 8.04
C ALA A 89 4.82 -2.25 9.25
N ALA A 90 3.61 -1.72 9.06
CA ALA A 90 2.65 -1.47 10.13
C ALA A 90 1.31 -2.16 9.81
N PRO A 91 1.24 -3.51 9.93
CA PRO A 91 0.00 -4.23 9.69
C PRO A 91 -1.04 -3.91 10.76
N VAL A 92 -2.28 -3.70 10.35
CA VAL A 92 -3.44 -3.45 11.22
C VAL A 92 -4.60 -4.34 10.75
N ARG A 93 -5.11 -5.21 11.60
CA ARG A 93 -6.20 -6.16 11.26
C ARG A 93 -7.58 -5.58 11.50
N ASP A 94 -7.73 -4.73 12.50
CA ASP A 94 -8.99 -4.08 12.87
C ASP A 94 -8.77 -2.70 13.50
N THR A 95 -9.87 -1.97 13.73
CA THR A 95 -9.82 -0.59 14.21
C THR A 95 -9.27 -0.45 15.62
N SER A 96 -9.31 -1.51 16.44
CA SER A 96 -8.78 -1.47 17.81
C SER A 96 -7.25 -1.41 17.84
N GLU A 97 -6.58 -1.87 16.78
CA GLU A 97 -5.12 -1.83 16.65
C GLU A 97 -4.60 -0.47 16.15
N LEU A 98 -5.43 0.33 15.46
CA LEU A 98 -5.03 1.59 14.81
C LEU A 98 -4.32 2.56 15.77
N GLU A 99 -4.97 2.88 16.90
CA GLU A 99 -4.43 3.83 17.87
C GLU A 99 -3.06 3.37 18.38
N SER A 100 -2.92 2.07 18.67
CA SER A 100 -1.66 1.52 19.18
C SER A 100 -0.52 1.63 18.17
N VAL A 101 -0.80 1.41 16.88
CA VAL A 101 0.18 1.48 15.79
C VAL A 101 0.60 2.93 15.53
N VAL A 102 -0.36 3.85 15.46
CA VAL A 102 -0.09 5.28 15.29
C VAL A 102 0.69 5.83 16.50
N ALA A 103 0.27 5.49 17.72
CA ALA A 103 0.95 5.90 18.94
C ALA A 103 2.37 5.34 19.03
N ALA A 104 2.59 4.08 18.65
CA ALA A 104 3.93 3.49 18.61
C ALA A 104 4.87 4.26 17.68
N GLN A 105 4.36 4.71 16.52
CA GLN A 105 5.14 5.51 15.59
C GLN A 105 5.44 6.92 16.12
N ALA A 106 4.50 7.52 16.84
CA ALA A 106 4.63 8.86 17.42
C ALA A 106 5.58 8.94 18.65
N ARG A 107 5.91 7.81 19.28
CA ARG A 107 6.78 7.78 20.50
C ARG A 107 8.21 8.24 20.25
N ALA A 108 8.70 8.14 19.02
CA ALA A 108 10.06 8.52 18.67
C ALA A 108 10.02 9.73 17.73
N PRO A 109 11.02 10.64 17.83
CA PRO A 109 11.08 11.82 16.98
C PRO A 109 11.25 11.42 15.50
N ASN A 110 10.91 12.34 14.60
CA ASN A 110 11.10 12.18 13.15
C ASN A 110 10.34 10.99 12.53
N GLY A 111 9.24 10.59 13.16
CA GLY A 111 8.29 9.62 12.60
C GLY A 111 7.39 10.23 11.53
N GLY A 112 7.05 9.43 10.53
CA GLY A 112 6.00 9.67 9.56
C GLY A 112 5.14 8.43 9.35
N LEU A 113 3.98 8.63 8.71
CA LEU A 113 3.01 7.58 8.41
C LEU A 113 2.59 7.73 6.95
N VAL A 114 2.63 6.61 6.21
CA VAL A 114 2.01 6.47 4.89
C VAL A 114 0.99 5.35 5.01
N VAL A 115 -0.24 5.64 4.62
CA VAL A 115 -1.34 4.68 4.67
C VAL A 115 -1.52 4.10 3.28
N MET A 116 -1.28 2.80 3.14
CA MET A 116 -1.57 2.08 1.91
C MET A 116 -3.07 2.06 1.69
N THR A 117 -3.49 2.32 0.46
CA THR A 117 -4.88 2.22 0.06
C THR A 117 -5.28 0.75 -0.10
N ASP A 118 -6.19 0.31 0.75
CA ASP A 118 -6.88 -0.98 0.64
C ASP A 118 -8.33 -0.82 1.12
N THR A 119 -9.14 -1.88 1.05
CA THR A 119 -10.55 -1.81 1.46
C THR A 119 -10.73 -1.36 2.92
N PHE A 120 -9.92 -1.88 3.84
CA PHE A 120 -10.02 -1.54 5.26
C PHE A 120 -9.66 -0.07 5.51
N THR A 121 -8.51 0.40 4.99
CA THR A 121 -8.08 1.79 5.18
C THR A 121 -9.00 2.79 4.48
N SER A 122 -9.67 2.38 3.39
CA SER A 122 -10.66 3.21 2.70
C SER A 122 -11.97 3.34 3.50
N VAL A 123 -12.43 2.26 4.12
CA VAL A 123 -13.65 2.24 4.95
C VAL A 123 -13.44 3.02 6.24
N HIS A 124 -12.27 2.87 6.88
CA HIS A 124 -11.94 3.49 8.16
C HIS A 124 -11.11 4.78 8.03
N ARG A 125 -11.23 5.48 6.90
CA ARG A 125 -10.43 6.67 6.62
C ARG A 125 -10.64 7.80 7.66
N VAL A 126 -11.85 7.89 8.23
CA VAL A 126 -12.21 8.95 9.19
C VAL A 126 -11.54 8.70 10.54
N GLU A 127 -11.34 7.44 10.92
CA GLU A 127 -10.63 7.06 12.13
C GLU A 127 -9.10 7.17 11.97
N ILE A 128 -8.61 7.15 10.72
CA ILE A 128 -7.18 7.24 10.40
C ILE A 128 -6.69 8.69 10.26
N THR A 129 -7.51 9.62 9.75
CA THR A 129 -7.16 11.04 9.51
C THR A 129 -7.64 11.97 10.61
#